data_AF-A0A6I7PQW9-F1
#
_entry.id   AF-A0A6I7PQW9-F1
#
_cell.length_a   1.000
_cell.length_b   1.000
_cell.length_c   1.000
_cell.angle_alpha   90.00
_cell.angle_beta   90.00
_cell.angle_gamma   90.00
#
_symmetry.space_group_name_H-M   'P 1'
#
loop_
_entity.id
_entity.type
_entity.pdbx_description
1 polymer ?
#
loop_
_entity_poly.entity_id
_entity_poly.type
_entity_poly.pdbx_seq_one_letter_code
_entity_poly.pdbx_strand_id
1 'polypeptide(L)'
;MGDKLKQDHGMPRADFFTGLVLLAFSAAVLYFSIAMPRLEHRGINPLSAPAVVPGLLGVIIGVCSLALVTRAVVRGGYRLRLSASTTKAFVTGPAVRRIGATVGICLLYAWGLVGRVHYTLATFLFVLMFVLFFELAFGQEERRSMRRTVWTATLEAALVAGIVSAVFQYLFLVALP
;
A
#
# COMPACT_ATOMS: atom_id res chain seq x y z
N MET A 1 -39.25 -3.08 19.63
CA MET A 1 -37.93 -2.41 19.69
C MET A 1 -36.85 -3.45 19.98
N GLY A 2 -36.60 -4.37 19.04
CA GLY A 2 -35.77 -5.56 19.31
C GLY A 2 -35.18 -6.22 18.07
N ASP A 3 -35.08 -5.49 16.95
CA ASP A 3 -34.64 -6.05 15.65
C ASP A 3 -33.63 -5.14 14.94
N LYS A 4 -32.68 -4.57 15.71
CA LYS A 4 -31.54 -3.78 15.20
C LYS A 4 -30.19 -4.18 15.79
N LEU A 5 -30.06 -5.39 16.35
CA LEU A 5 -28.83 -5.88 16.98
C LEU A 5 -28.27 -7.16 16.34
N LYS A 6 -28.57 -7.40 15.05
CA LYS A 6 -28.10 -8.62 14.35
C LYS A 6 -27.44 -8.36 13.00
N GLN A 7 -26.67 -7.29 12.89
CA GLN A 7 -25.80 -7.03 11.74
C GLN A 7 -24.38 -6.64 12.18
N ASP A 8 -23.58 -7.60 12.68
CA ASP A 8 -22.11 -7.51 12.60
C ASP A 8 -21.43 -8.89 12.70
N HIS A 9 -21.84 -9.88 11.90
CA HIS A 9 -21.31 -11.25 12.00
C HIS A 9 -20.55 -11.76 10.76
N GLY A 10 -19.85 -10.86 10.04
CA GLY A 10 -19.08 -11.25 8.84
C GLY A 10 -17.56 -11.07 8.90
N MET A 11 -17.03 -10.03 9.56
CA MET A 11 -15.67 -9.52 9.24
C MET A 11 -14.54 -9.74 10.26
N PRO A 12 -14.75 -9.96 11.59
CA PRO A 12 -13.64 -10.08 12.53
C PRO A 12 -12.69 -11.26 12.25
N ARG A 13 -13.15 -12.24 11.47
CA ARG A 13 -12.45 -13.50 11.20
C ARG A 13 -11.50 -13.41 10.00
N ALA A 14 -11.89 -12.70 8.94
CA ALA A 14 -11.04 -12.44 7.78
C ALA A 14 -9.88 -11.48 8.14
N ASP A 15 -10.14 -10.54 9.05
CA ASP A 15 -9.16 -9.61 9.59
C ASP A 15 -8.03 -10.33 10.35
N PHE A 16 -8.32 -11.45 11.03
CA PHE A 16 -7.30 -12.25 11.73
C PHE A 16 -6.30 -12.88 10.77
N PHE A 17 -6.79 -13.58 9.73
CA PHE A 17 -5.91 -14.24 8.76
C PHE A 17 -5.12 -13.23 7.95
N THR A 18 -5.77 -12.15 7.50
CA THR A 18 -5.10 -11.05 6.80
C THR A 18 -4.04 -10.42 7.69
N GLY A 19 -4.36 -10.16 8.97
CA GLY A 19 -3.40 -9.66 9.95
C GLY A 19 -2.22 -10.62 10.16
N LEU A 20 -2.44 -11.93 10.23
CA LEU A 20 -1.36 -12.91 10.41
C LEU A 20 -0.44 -12.99 9.17
N VAL A 21 -1.01 -12.99 7.97
CA VAL A 21 -0.23 -12.97 6.72
C VAL A 21 0.58 -11.68 6.59
N LEU A 22 -0.03 -10.53 6.87
CA LEU A 22 0.65 -9.24 6.84
C LEU A 22 1.72 -9.13 7.94
N LEU A 23 1.51 -9.73 9.11
CA LEU A 23 2.50 -9.79 10.18
C LEU A 23 3.72 -10.62 9.76
N ALA A 24 3.50 -11.80 9.17
CA ALA A 24 4.58 -12.62 8.63
C ALA A 24 5.33 -11.91 7.49
N PHE A 25 4.60 -11.24 6.59
CA PHE A 25 5.17 -10.44 5.52
C PHE A 25 6.01 -9.27 6.05
N SER A 26 5.49 -8.53 7.04
CA SER A 26 6.22 -7.46 7.72
C SER A 26 7.52 -7.98 8.36
N ALA A 27 7.47 -9.12 9.06
CA ALA A 27 8.65 -9.73 9.65
C ALA A 27 9.71 -10.09 8.59
N ALA A 28 9.27 -10.63 7.43
CA ALA A 28 10.17 -10.91 6.31
C ALA A 28 10.81 -9.62 5.76
N VAL A 29 10.02 -8.57 5.53
CA VAL A 29 10.52 -7.26 5.06
C VAL A 29 11.54 -6.67 6.04
N LEU A 30 11.27 -6.74 7.35
CA LEU A 30 12.20 -6.29 8.38
C LEU A 30 13.49 -7.10 8.39
N TYR A 31 13.40 -8.42 8.26
CA TYR A 31 14.57 -9.28 8.16
C TYR A 31 15.44 -8.91 6.96
N PHE A 32 14.83 -8.75 5.78
CA PHE A 32 15.57 -8.34 4.58
C PHE A 32 16.12 -6.92 4.67
N SER A 33 15.39 -5.99 5.29
CA SER A 33 15.89 -4.63 5.56
C SER A 33 17.13 -4.65 6.45
N ILE A 34 17.12 -5.44 7.53
CA ILE A 34 18.28 -5.57 8.44
C ILE A 34 19.45 -6.28 7.78
N ALA A 35 19.18 -7.25 6.90
CA ALA A 35 20.21 -7.98 6.16
C ALA A 35 20.92 -7.12 5.10
N MET A 36 20.38 -5.96 4.72
CA MET A 36 21.03 -5.08 3.76
C MET A 36 22.29 -4.43 4.36
N PRO A 37 23.40 -4.39 3.59
CA PRO A 37 24.65 -3.81 4.06
C PRO A 37 24.49 -2.31 4.32
N ARG A 38 24.82 -1.88 5.53
CA ARG A 38 24.85 -0.47 5.92
C ARG A 38 26.21 0.12 5.54
N LEU A 39 26.19 1.23 4.82
CA LEU A 39 27.40 1.92 4.33
C LEU A 39 28.13 2.72 5.44
N GLU A 40 27.92 2.37 6.71
CA GLU A 40 28.46 3.05 7.89
C GLU A 40 30.00 3.12 7.87
N HIS A 41 30.65 2.09 7.32
CA HIS A 41 32.10 2.02 7.16
C HIS A 41 32.67 3.05 6.18
N ARG A 42 31.83 3.76 5.42
CA ARG A 42 32.23 4.83 4.48
C ARG A 42 31.93 6.24 4.98
N GLY A 43 31.48 6.41 6.23
CA GLY A 43 31.14 7.73 6.80
C GLY A 43 29.94 8.42 6.14
N ILE A 44 29.10 7.68 5.43
CA ILE A 44 27.92 8.20 4.73
C ILE A 44 26.74 8.29 5.71
N ASN A 45 25.88 9.30 5.55
CA ASN A 45 24.68 9.49 6.37
C ASN A 45 23.82 8.21 6.45
N PRO A 46 23.52 7.69 7.66
CA PRO A 46 22.74 6.47 7.86
C PRO A 46 21.36 6.47 7.18
N LEU A 47 20.75 7.66 7.01
CA LEU A 47 19.45 7.79 6.35
C LEU A 47 19.49 7.45 4.86
N SER A 48 20.64 7.59 4.21
CA SER A 48 20.81 7.23 2.78
C SER A 48 20.93 5.71 2.55
N ALA A 49 20.98 4.89 3.62
CA ALA A 49 21.09 3.46 3.47
C ALA A 49 19.81 2.87 2.84
N PRO A 50 19.94 1.97 1.85
CA PRO A 50 18.78 1.41 1.14
C PRO A 50 17.85 0.58 2.06
N ALA A 51 18.35 0.20 3.24
CA ALA A 51 17.59 -0.50 4.28
C ALA A 51 16.48 0.34 4.92
N VAL A 52 16.61 1.67 4.97
CA VAL A 52 15.78 2.53 5.83
C VAL A 52 14.32 2.53 5.39
N VAL A 53 14.07 2.77 4.10
CA VAL A 53 12.70 2.82 3.54
C VAL A 53 11.95 1.50 3.73
N PRO A 54 12.47 0.32 3.31
CA PRO A 54 11.77 -0.94 3.53
C PRO A 54 11.63 -1.28 5.02
N GLY A 55 12.60 -0.90 5.86
CA GLY A 55 12.53 -1.10 7.31
C GLY A 55 11.36 -0.34 7.94
N LEU A 56 11.24 0.95 7.63
CA LEU A 56 10.14 1.79 8.12
C LEU A 56 8.78 1.24 7.69
N LEU A 57 8.62 0.88 6.42
CA LEU A 57 7.37 0.28 5.91
C LEU A 57 7.08 -1.06 6.61
N GLY A 58 8.10 -1.89 6.81
CA GLY A 58 7.99 -3.13 7.57
C GLY A 58 7.44 -2.90 8.98
N VAL A 59 7.97 -1.90 9.72
CA VAL A 59 7.47 -1.55 11.06
C VAL A 59 6.00 -1.11 11.03
N ILE A 60 5.65 -0.18 10.13
CA ILE A 60 4.27 0.33 10.04
C ILE A 60 3.29 -0.81 9.74
N ILE A 61 3.59 -1.66 8.75
CA ILE A 61 2.77 -2.82 8.41
C ILE A 61 2.68 -3.77 9.61
N GLY A 62 3.78 -3.98 10.34
CA GLY A 62 3.82 -4.84 11.54
C GLY A 62 2.90 -4.33 12.64
N VAL A 63 2.94 -3.03 12.95
CA VAL A 63 2.05 -2.39 13.94
C VAL A 63 0.59 -2.51 13.52
N CYS A 64 0.26 -2.19 12.27
CA CYS A 64 -1.11 -2.34 11.76
C CYS A 64 -1.58 -3.80 11.81
N SER A 65 -0.73 -4.74 11.43
CA SER A 65 -1.03 -6.18 11.46
C SER A 65 -1.28 -6.68 12.88
N LEU A 66 -0.48 -6.22 13.84
CA LEU A 66 -0.67 -6.53 15.25
C LEU A 66 -1.99 -5.96 15.77
N ALA A 67 -2.36 -4.74 15.39
CA ALA A 67 -3.66 -4.15 15.72
C ALA A 67 -4.84 -4.97 15.14
N LEU A 68 -4.71 -5.50 13.92
CA LEU A 68 -5.72 -6.36 13.31
C LEU A 68 -5.84 -7.70 14.05
N VAL A 69 -4.72 -8.36 14.32
CA VAL A 69 -4.67 -9.65 15.03
C VAL A 69 -5.24 -9.49 16.45
N THR A 70 -4.79 -8.50 17.20
CA THR A 70 -5.27 -8.23 18.57
C THR A 70 -6.77 -7.97 18.58
N ARG A 71 -7.29 -7.10 17.70
CA ARG A 71 -8.72 -6.83 17.57
C ARG A 71 -9.51 -8.11 17.26
N ALA A 72 -9.00 -8.95 16.37
CA ALA A 72 -9.69 -10.18 15.98
C ALA A 72 -9.65 -11.26 17.07
N VAL A 73 -8.56 -11.34 17.83
CA VAL A 73 -8.45 -12.17 19.05
C VAL A 73 -9.47 -11.68 20.08
N VAL A 74 -9.47 -10.41 20.44
CA VAL A 74 -10.44 -9.87 21.43
C VAL A 74 -11.90 -10.16 21.04
N ARG A 75 -12.21 -10.23 19.74
CA ARG A 75 -13.54 -10.54 19.19
C ARG A 75 -13.85 -12.04 19.02
N GLY A 76 -13.00 -12.95 19.51
CA GLY A 76 -13.28 -14.39 19.45
C GLY A 76 -12.96 -15.08 18.13
N GLY A 77 -12.17 -14.45 17.24
CA GLY A 77 -11.86 -14.94 15.89
C GLY A 77 -10.99 -16.20 15.82
N TYR A 78 -10.42 -16.65 16.94
CA TYR A 78 -9.53 -17.82 17.04
C TYR A 78 -10.22 -19.18 16.86
N ARG A 79 -11.55 -19.21 16.74
CA ARG A 79 -12.31 -20.45 16.49
C ARG A 79 -12.54 -20.69 14.99
N LEU A 80 -11.60 -21.43 14.41
CA LEU A 80 -11.74 -22.48 13.37
C LEU A 80 -11.35 -22.23 11.89
N ARG A 81 -10.54 -23.21 11.43
CA ARG A 81 -10.53 -24.01 10.18
C ARG A 81 -10.76 -23.25 8.86
N LEU A 82 -9.65 -23.08 8.13
CA LEU A 82 -9.57 -22.68 6.72
C LEU A 82 -10.60 -23.44 5.87
N SER A 83 -11.72 -22.81 5.53
CA SER A 83 -12.66 -23.37 4.56
C SER A 83 -12.23 -22.92 3.17
N ALA A 84 -11.84 -23.88 2.32
CA ALA A 84 -11.42 -23.64 0.93
C ALA A 84 -12.46 -22.91 0.06
N SER A 85 -13.71 -22.81 0.53
CA SER A 85 -14.79 -22.07 -0.13
C SER A 85 -14.66 -20.55 0.04
N THR A 86 -14.16 -20.06 1.18
CA THR A 86 -13.98 -18.62 1.46
C THR A 86 -12.79 -18.04 0.68
N THR A 87 -11.70 -18.81 0.53
CA THR A 87 -10.56 -18.41 -0.31
C THR A 87 -10.95 -18.30 -1.78
N LYS A 88 -11.76 -19.23 -2.32
CA LYS A 88 -12.26 -19.12 -3.69
C LYS A 88 -13.11 -17.86 -3.89
N ALA A 89 -14.05 -17.57 -2.99
CA ALA A 89 -14.89 -16.37 -3.08
C ALA A 89 -14.10 -15.06 -2.99
N PHE A 90 -13.04 -15.04 -2.18
CA PHE A 90 -12.12 -13.89 -2.10
C PHE A 90 -11.32 -13.73 -3.40
N VAL A 91 -10.81 -14.84 -3.97
CA VAL A 91 -9.99 -14.84 -5.19
C VAL A 91 -10.77 -14.40 -6.44
N THR A 92 -12.06 -14.73 -6.55
CA THR A 92 -12.89 -14.35 -7.70
C THR A 92 -13.63 -13.02 -7.53
N GLY A 93 -13.46 -12.33 -6.39
CA GLY A 93 -14.15 -11.08 -6.11
C GLY A 93 -13.63 -9.88 -6.93
N PRO A 94 -14.44 -8.82 -7.09
CA PRO A 94 -14.01 -7.56 -7.74
C PRO A 94 -12.79 -6.91 -7.04
N ALA A 95 -12.54 -7.26 -5.78
CA ALA A 95 -11.36 -6.84 -5.02
C ALA A 95 -10.05 -7.38 -5.61
N VAL A 96 -10.00 -8.64 -6.05
CA VAL A 96 -8.77 -9.21 -6.63
C VAL A 96 -8.46 -8.60 -7.99
N ARG A 97 -9.47 -8.28 -8.78
CA ARG A 97 -9.28 -7.51 -10.02
C ARG A 97 -8.67 -6.14 -9.75
N ARG A 98 -9.10 -5.45 -8.68
CA ARG A 98 -8.51 -4.18 -8.24
C ARG A 98 -7.06 -4.35 -7.82
N ILE A 99 -6.75 -5.34 -6.98
CA ILE A 99 -5.39 -5.65 -6.54
C ILE A 99 -4.49 -5.94 -7.75
N GLY A 100 -4.94 -6.79 -8.68
CA GLY A 100 -4.21 -7.11 -9.90
C GLY A 100 -3.95 -5.87 -10.76
N ALA A 101 -4.94 -4.99 -10.92
CA ALA A 101 -4.76 -3.73 -11.63
C ALA A 101 -3.76 -2.80 -10.93
N THR A 102 -3.84 -2.65 -9.60
CA THR A 102 -2.87 -1.87 -8.81
C THR A 102 -1.47 -2.42 -9.01
N VAL A 103 -1.26 -3.73 -8.84
CA VAL A 103 0.04 -4.38 -9.01
C VAL A 103 0.55 -4.17 -10.44
N GLY A 104 -0.29 -4.36 -11.46
CA GLY A 104 0.08 -4.14 -12.85
C GLY A 104 0.54 -2.72 -13.12
N ILE A 105 -0.19 -1.71 -12.66
CA ILE A 105 0.16 -0.29 -12.86
C ILE A 105 1.45 0.07 -12.09
N CYS A 106 1.62 -0.44 -10.87
CA CYS A 106 2.85 -0.26 -10.10
C CYS A 106 4.08 -0.87 -10.79
N LEU A 107 3.93 -2.07 -11.38
CA LEU A 107 5.00 -2.72 -12.14
C LEU A 107 5.33 -1.96 -13.42
N LEU A 108 4.31 -1.47 -14.14
CA LEU A 108 4.50 -0.62 -15.33
C LEU A 108 5.25 0.67 -14.99
N TYR A 109 4.96 1.28 -13.85
CA TYR A 109 5.72 2.44 -13.37
C TYR A 109 7.17 2.08 -13.08
N ALA A 110 7.40 1.05 -12.25
CA ALA A 110 8.72 0.65 -11.81
C ALA A 110 9.62 0.18 -12.97
N TRP A 111 9.07 -0.55 -13.95
CA TRP A 111 9.84 -1.09 -15.08
C TRP A 111 9.88 -0.15 -16.29
N GLY A 112 8.81 0.60 -16.51
CA GLY A 112 8.62 1.45 -17.69
C GLY A 112 9.21 2.84 -17.50
N LEU A 113 8.85 3.52 -16.42
CA LEU A 113 9.08 4.95 -16.24
C LEU A 113 10.37 5.24 -15.46
N VAL A 114 10.61 4.48 -14.39
CA VAL A 114 11.79 4.69 -13.53
C VAL A 114 13.07 4.46 -14.35
N GLY A 115 13.94 5.49 -14.38
CA GLY A 115 15.22 5.48 -15.11
C GLY A 115 15.14 5.91 -16.57
N ARG A 116 13.94 6.13 -17.15
CA ARG A 116 13.77 6.65 -18.52
C ARG A 116 13.40 8.13 -18.57
N VAL A 117 12.71 8.63 -17.55
CA VAL A 117 12.26 10.02 -17.42
C VAL A 117 12.66 10.59 -16.06
N HIS A 118 12.71 11.92 -15.96
CA HIS A 118 13.02 12.61 -14.70
C HIS A 118 12.07 12.15 -13.59
N TYR A 119 12.60 11.80 -12.42
CA TYR A 119 11.84 11.14 -11.35
C TYR A 119 10.57 11.91 -10.94
N THR A 120 10.66 13.24 -10.85
CA THR A 120 9.54 14.10 -10.47
C THR A 120 8.40 14.00 -11.48
N LEU A 121 8.73 13.99 -12.78
CA LEU A 121 7.75 13.85 -13.86
C LEU A 121 7.18 12.43 -13.90
N ALA A 122 8.01 11.42 -13.67
CA ALA A 122 7.59 10.03 -13.59
C ALA A 122 6.54 9.83 -12.50
N THR A 123 6.83 10.34 -11.30
CA THR A 123 5.94 10.24 -10.13
C THR A 123 4.65 11.00 -10.34
N PHE A 124 4.72 12.20 -10.93
CA PHE A 124 3.53 12.98 -11.29
C PHE A 124 2.62 12.22 -12.26
N LEU A 125 3.17 11.74 -13.37
CA LEU A 125 2.39 11.00 -14.38
C LEU A 125 1.82 9.70 -13.81
N PHE A 126 2.59 8.99 -12.99
CA PHE A 126 2.13 7.78 -12.32
C PHE A 126 0.95 8.06 -11.40
N VAL A 127 1.05 9.01 -10.48
CA VAL A 127 -0.04 9.31 -9.52
C VAL A 127 -1.26 9.82 -10.27
N LEU A 128 -1.08 10.70 -11.25
CA LEU A 128 -2.18 11.22 -12.07
C LEU A 128 -2.90 10.08 -12.80
N MET A 129 -2.15 9.22 -13.49
CA MET A 129 -2.71 8.08 -14.21
C MET A 129 -3.37 7.09 -13.26
N PHE A 130 -2.77 6.84 -12.10
CA PHE A 130 -3.30 5.92 -11.09
C PHE A 130 -4.65 6.39 -10.57
N VAL A 131 -4.75 7.65 -10.15
CA VAL A 131 -6.00 8.24 -9.64
C VAL A 131 -7.06 8.24 -10.73
N LEU A 132 -6.73 8.72 -11.94
CA LEU A 132 -7.68 8.75 -13.06
C LEU A 132 -8.13 7.34 -13.45
N PHE A 133 -7.22 6.37 -13.53
CA PHE A 133 -7.56 5.00 -13.88
C PHE A 133 -8.51 4.38 -12.85
N PHE A 134 -8.25 4.53 -11.56
CA PHE A 134 -9.10 3.97 -10.52
C PHE A 134 -10.44 4.70 -10.39
N GLU A 135 -10.45 6.03 -10.54
CA GLU A 135 -11.68 6.82 -10.51
C GLU A 135 -12.56 6.53 -11.73
N LEU A 136 -11.98 6.31 -12.92
CA LEU A 136 -12.72 5.93 -14.12
C LEU A 136 -13.15 4.46 -14.13
N ALA A 137 -12.29 3.54 -13.69
CA ALA A 137 -12.55 2.10 -13.76
C ALA A 137 -13.42 1.57 -12.61
N PHE A 138 -13.43 2.28 -11.46
CA PHE A 138 -14.13 1.83 -10.25
C PHE A 138 -14.94 2.93 -9.54
N GLY A 139 -15.00 4.15 -10.08
CA GLY A 139 -15.87 5.21 -9.59
C GLY A 139 -17.32 4.76 -9.64
N GLN A 140 -17.92 4.60 -8.46
CA GLN A 140 -19.34 4.31 -8.31
C GLN A 140 -20.12 5.61 -8.57
N GLU A 141 -20.76 5.72 -9.73
CA GLU A 141 -22.10 6.33 -9.97
C GLU A 141 -22.47 7.67 -9.30
N GLU A 142 -21.55 8.48 -8.80
CA GLU A 142 -21.81 9.92 -8.59
C GLU A 142 -21.18 10.70 -9.72
N ARG A 143 -22.04 11.43 -10.43
CA ARG A 143 -21.75 12.34 -11.54
C ARG A 143 -20.92 13.55 -11.08
N ARG A 144 -19.78 13.29 -10.44
CA ARG A 144 -18.76 14.29 -10.17
C ARG A 144 -18.31 14.82 -11.51
N SER A 145 -18.35 16.14 -11.68
CA SER A 145 -17.92 16.76 -12.93
C SER A 145 -16.51 16.27 -13.26
N MET A 146 -16.32 15.65 -14.43
CA MET A 146 -15.03 15.14 -14.92
C MET A 146 -13.91 16.18 -14.74
N ARG A 147 -14.25 17.47 -14.90
CA ARG A 147 -13.33 18.59 -14.69
C ARG A 147 -12.84 18.65 -13.24
N ARG A 148 -13.73 18.51 -12.25
CA ARG A 148 -13.34 18.52 -10.83
C ARG A 148 -12.44 17.35 -10.47
N THR A 149 -12.75 16.16 -10.96
CA THR A 149 -11.91 14.96 -10.77
C THR A 149 -10.51 15.16 -11.34
N VAL A 150 -10.40 15.61 -12.59
CA VAL A 150 -9.10 15.88 -13.21
C VAL A 150 -8.33 16.96 -12.44
N TRP A 151 -9.00 18.03 -11.99
CA TRP A 151 -8.37 19.07 -11.18
C TRP A 151 -7.85 18.55 -9.84
N THR A 152 -8.65 17.78 -9.09
CA THR A 152 -8.22 17.22 -7.80
C THR A 152 -7.08 16.21 -7.98
N ALA A 153 -7.17 15.35 -9.01
CA ALA A 153 -6.12 14.38 -9.32
C ALA A 153 -4.81 15.06 -9.73
N THR A 154 -4.89 16.15 -10.50
CA THR A 154 -3.71 16.93 -10.92
C THR A 154 -3.05 17.61 -9.72
N LEU A 155 -3.84 18.20 -8.83
CA LEU A 155 -3.33 18.84 -7.61
C LEU A 155 -2.68 17.80 -6.68
N GLU A 156 -3.34 16.67 -6.46
CA GLU A 156 -2.79 15.57 -5.66
C GLU A 156 -1.48 15.04 -6.27
N ALA A 157 -1.46 14.77 -7.58
CA ALA A 157 -0.27 14.31 -8.27
C ALA A 157 0.89 15.31 -8.18
N ALA A 158 0.62 16.60 -8.32
CA ALA A 158 1.64 17.65 -8.20
C ALA A 158 2.20 17.72 -6.76
N LEU A 159 1.33 17.70 -5.76
CA LEU A 159 1.73 17.72 -4.35
C LEU A 159 2.53 16.47 -3.98
N VAL A 160 2.05 15.28 -4.35
CA VAL A 160 2.74 14.01 -4.06
C VAL A 160 4.09 13.97 -4.77
N ALA A 161 4.16 14.31 -6.07
CA ALA A 161 5.41 14.32 -6.80
C ALA A 161 6.43 15.29 -6.18
N GLY A 162 6.00 16.49 -5.79
CA GLY A 162 6.85 17.47 -5.13
C GLY A 162 7.35 17.01 -3.76
N ILE A 163 6.44 16.56 -2.88
CA ILE A 163 6.78 16.13 -1.52
C ILE A 163 7.69 14.90 -1.56
N VAL A 164 7.35 13.89 -2.37
CA VAL A 164 8.14 12.67 -2.47
C VAL A 164 9.53 12.98 -3.01
N SER A 165 9.65 13.77 -4.08
CA SER A 165 10.95 14.16 -4.62
C SER A 165 11.79 14.93 -3.60
N ALA A 166 11.17 15.85 -2.86
CA ALA A 166 11.84 16.58 -1.79
C ALA A 166 12.32 15.66 -0.65
N VAL A 167 11.50 14.70 -0.22
CA VAL A 167 11.90 13.72 0.80
C VAL A 167 13.08 12.88 0.30
N PHE A 168 13.07 12.41 -0.95
CA PHE A 168 14.19 11.64 -1.49
C PHE A 168 15.47 12.48 -1.64
N GLN A 169 15.37 13.72 -2.08
CA GLN A 169 16.53 14.61 -2.26
C GLN A 169 17.10 15.11 -0.93
N TYR A 170 16.25 15.57 -0.01
CA TYR A 170 16.70 16.26 1.20
C TYR A 170 16.79 15.35 2.43
N LEU A 171 15.91 14.35 2.55
CA LEU A 171 15.92 13.44 3.70
C LEU A 171 16.75 12.18 3.42
N PHE A 172 16.62 11.61 2.22
CA PHE A 172 17.38 10.41 1.83
C PHE A 172 18.68 10.72 1.07
N LEU A 173 18.92 11.99 0.70
CA LEU A 173 20.12 12.44 -0.02
C LEU A 173 20.37 11.66 -1.32
N VAL A 174 19.29 11.24 -1.99
CA VAL A 174 19.33 10.50 -3.24
C VAL A 174 19.38 11.48 -4.41
N ALA A 175 20.39 11.33 -5.27
CA ALA A 175 20.43 12.03 -6.54
C ALA A 175 19.37 11.45 -7.48
N LEU A 176 18.28 12.19 -7.67
CA LEU A 176 17.21 11.81 -8.60
C LEU A 176 17.57 12.30 -10.01
N PRO A 177 17.67 11.40 -11.02
CA PRO A 177 17.86 11.78 -12.42
C PRO A 177 16.59 12.40 -13.03
#